data_AF-A0A699TE50-F1
#
_entry.id   AF-A0A699TE50-F1
#
_cell.length_a   1.000
_cell.length_b   1.000
_cell.length_c   1.000
_cell.angle_alpha   90.00
_cell.angle_beta   90.00
_cell.angle_gamma   90.00
#
_symmetry.space_group_name_H-M   'P 1'
#
loop_
_entity.id
_entity.type
_entity.pdbx_description
1 polymer ?
#
loop_
_entity_poly.entity_id
_entity_poly.type
_entity_poly.pdbx_seq_one_letter_code
_entity_poly.pdbx_strand_id
1 'polypeptide(L)'
;VHNTVHGSNLKKCHADEPLAVPLDGLHFDDKLPFVDEPVEIVGCEVKRLKRSQIPLVKVRWNSKRGPEFTWKREDQFREKYPHLFARTASTSSVAS
;
A
#
# COMPACT_ATOMS: atom_id res chain seq x y z
N VAL A 1 13.85 -61.76 35.32
CA VAL A 1 12.96 -61.20 34.27
C VAL A 1 13.73 -60.10 33.57
N HIS A 2 14.10 -60.29 32.31
CA HIS A 2 14.78 -59.29 31.48
C HIS A 2 13.76 -58.65 30.53
N ASN A 3 13.83 -57.33 30.32
CA ASN A 3 13.65 -56.80 28.98
C ASN A 3 14.38 -55.46 28.82
N THR A 4 15.54 -55.53 28.18
CA THR A 4 16.34 -54.41 27.73
C THR A 4 15.66 -53.82 26.50
N VAL A 5 15.25 -52.55 26.56
CA VAL A 5 14.66 -51.85 25.40
C VAL A 5 15.77 -51.50 24.41
N HIS A 6 15.78 -52.22 23.28
CA HIS A 6 16.63 -51.95 22.13
C HIS A 6 15.82 -51.13 21.11
N GLY A 7 16.02 -49.81 21.11
CA GLY A 7 15.46 -48.92 20.09
C GLY A 7 16.30 -49.01 18.81
N SER A 8 15.83 -49.80 17.86
CA SER A 8 16.44 -50.04 16.56
C SER A 8 16.49 -48.77 15.70
N ASN A 9 17.62 -48.60 15.03
CA ASN A 9 17.96 -47.57 14.05
C ASN A 9 16.96 -47.59 12.88
N LEU A 10 16.17 -46.52 12.70
CA LEU A 10 15.28 -46.41 11.55
C LEU A 10 16.09 -46.02 10.31
N LYS A 11 16.14 -46.95 9.35
CA LYS A 11 16.76 -46.77 8.05
C LYS A 11 16.09 -45.61 7.29
N LYS A 12 16.98 -44.83 6.68
CA LYS A 12 16.79 -43.85 5.61
C LYS A 12 15.64 -44.22 4.65
N CYS A 13 14.66 -43.33 4.52
CA CYS A 13 13.83 -43.25 3.32
C CYS A 13 14.38 -42.12 2.44
N HIS A 14 14.84 -42.48 1.25
CA HIS A 14 15.11 -41.58 0.14
C HIS A 14 13.80 -41.28 -0.62
N ALA A 15 13.83 -40.17 -1.38
CA ALA A 15 12.82 -39.61 -2.29
C ALA A 15 11.88 -38.59 -1.62
N ASP A 16 11.77 -37.34 -2.06
CA ASP A 16 12.04 -36.77 -3.37
C ASP A 16 12.63 -35.35 -3.21
N GLU A 17 13.44 -34.94 -4.16
CA GLU A 17 13.94 -33.59 -4.32
C GLU A 17 12.76 -32.60 -4.20
N PRO A 18 12.81 -31.55 -3.36
CA PRO A 18 11.96 -30.42 -3.61
C PRO A 18 12.49 -29.83 -4.91
N LEU A 19 11.87 -30.18 -6.03
CA LEU A 19 11.96 -29.44 -7.28
C LEU A 19 11.33 -28.07 -6.98
N ALA A 20 12.03 -27.27 -6.19
CA ALA A 20 11.77 -25.88 -5.95
C ALA A 20 12.08 -25.23 -7.27
N VAL A 21 11.07 -25.21 -8.15
CA VAL A 21 10.99 -24.22 -9.21
C VAL A 21 11.31 -22.90 -8.54
N PRO A 22 12.44 -22.23 -8.86
CA PRO A 22 12.57 -20.85 -8.47
C PRO A 22 11.37 -20.18 -9.13
N LEU A 23 10.52 -19.55 -8.33
CA LEU A 23 9.53 -18.60 -8.85
C LEU A 23 10.32 -17.39 -9.38
N ASP A 24 11.02 -17.62 -10.48
CA ASP A 24 11.61 -16.61 -11.32
C ASP A 24 10.42 -15.90 -11.99
N GLY A 25 10.26 -14.61 -11.68
CA GLY A 25 9.07 -13.83 -12.00
C GLY A 25 8.18 -13.71 -10.78
N LEU A 26 8.47 -12.79 -9.87
CA LEU A 26 8.18 -11.39 -10.13
C LEU A 26 8.93 -10.51 -9.13
N HIS A 27 10.19 -10.21 -9.40
CA HIS A 27 10.78 -9.03 -8.79
C HIS A 27 10.16 -7.82 -9.51
N PHE A 28 9.04 -7.32 -8.99
CA PHE A 28 8.67 -5.93 -9.23
C PHE A 28 9.71 -5.06 -8.52
N ASP A 29 10.93 -4.98 -9.08
CA ASP A 29 11.77 -3.83 -8.83
C ASP A 29 11.30 -2.70 -9.75
N ASP A 30 10.04 -2.31 -9.54
CA ASP A 30 9.42 -1.08 -10.06
C ASP A 30 9.54 0.01 -8.98
N LYS A 31 10.47 -0.14 -8.02
CA LYS A 31 10.79 0.81 -6.96
C LYS A 31 11.64 1.98 -7.45
N LEU A 32 11.39 2.44 -8.67
CA LEU A 32 11.55 3.87 -8.88
C LEU A 32 10.38 4.50 -8.12
N PRO A 33 10.60 5.33 -7.09
CA PRO A 33 9.53 6.19 -6.62
C PRO A 33 9.22 7.11 -7.79
N PHE A 34 8.33 6.67 -8.68
CA PHE A 34 7.61 7.59 -9.51
C PHE A 34 6.97 8.50 -8.49
N VAL A 35 7.50 9.72 -8.37
CA VAL A 35 6.90 10.75 -7.55
C VAL A 35 5.64 11.09 -8.31
N ASP A 36 4.61 10.27 -8.11
CA ASP A 36 3.32 10.50 -8.74
C ASP A 36 2.92 11.92 -8.34
N GLU A 37 2.78 12.78 -9.35
CA GLU A 37 2.47 14.17 -9.11
C GLU A 37 0.98 14.27 -8.76
N PRO A 38 0.63 14.88 -7.60
CA PRO A 38 -0.76 15.06 -7.26
C PRO A 38 -1.37 16.11 -8.19
N VAL A 39 -2.41 15.70 -8.92
CA VAL A 39 -3.07 16.55 -9.93
C VAL A 39 -4.02 17.52 -9.25
N GLU A 40 -4.86 16.99 -8.37
CA GLU A 40 -5.96 17.73 -7.75
C GLU A 40 -6.52 16.98 -6.54
N ILE A 41 -7.18 17.74 -5.67
CA ILE A 41 -8.00 17.20 -4.58
C ILE A 41 -9.41 17.03 -5.13
N VAL A 42 -9.86 15.78 -5.25
CA VAL A 42 -11.17 15.44 -5.81
C VAL A 42 -12.26 15.29 -4.76
N GLY A 43 -11.91 15.35 -3.48
CA GLY A 43 -12.88 15.29 -2.39
C GLY A 43 -12.27 15.43 -1.01
N CYS A 44 -13.09 15.77 -0.04
CA CYS A 44 -12.70 15.89 1.37
C CYS A 44 -13.68 15.08 2.21
N GLU A 45 -13.17 14.38 3.22
CA GLU A 45 -13.97 13.62 4.19
C GLU A 45 -13.37 13.81 5.58
N VAL A 46 -14.22 13.93 6.61
CA VAL A 46 -13.76 13.96 8.00
C VAL A 46 -14.16 12.66 8.67
N LYS A 47 -13.17 11.82 9.03
CA LYS A 47 -13.44 10.62 9.82
C LYS A 47 -13.56 10.99 11.29
N ARG A 48 -14.76 10.81 11.84
CA ARG A 48 -15.04 11.02 13.27
C ARG A 48 -14.78 9.73 14.04
N LEU A 49 -13.86 9.81 15.00
CA LEU A 49 -13.62 8.80 16.02
C LEU A 49 -14.26 9.25 17.35
N LYS A 50 -14.26 8.38 18.36
CA LYS A 50 -14.89 8.66 19.67
C LYS A 50 -14.41 9.96 20.34
N ARG A 51 -13.16 10.38 20.10
CA ARG A 51 -12.53 11.55 20.74
C ARG A 51 -11.81 12.49 19.76
N SER A 52 -11.81 12.19 18.47
CA SER A 52 -11.04 12.95 17.49
C SER A 52 -11.74 12.99 16.15
N GLN A 53 -11.35 13.96 15.34
CA GLN A 53 -11.78 14.09 13.96
C GLN A 53 -10.53 14.17 13.11
N ILE A 54 -10.50 13.38 12.03
CA ILE A 54 -9.35 13.29 11.13
C ILE A 54 -9.81 13.77 9.76
N PRO A 55 -9.47 15.01 9.36
CA PRO A 55 -9.70 15.50 8.00
C PRO A 55 -8.83 14.73 7.01
N LEU A 56 -9.46 14.17 5.99
CA LEU A 56 -8.86 13.44 4.90
C LEU A 56 -9.20 14.12 3.58
N VAL A 57 -8.25 14.09 2.66
CA VAL A 57 -8.42 14.55 1.28
C VAL A 57 -8.21 13.39 0.33
N LYS A 58 -9.09 13.26 -0.65
CA LYS A 58 -8.95 12.32 -1.76
C LYS A 58 -8.15 13.02 -2.84
N VAL A 59 -6.97 12.49 -3.12
CA VAL A 59 -6.02 13.05 -4.08
C VAL A 59 -6.01 12.19 -5.32
N ARG A 60 -6.12 12.82 -6.48
CA ARG A 60 -5.89 12.20 -7.78
C ARG A 60 -4.42 12.33 -8.15
N TRP A 61 -3.82 11.24 -8.60
CA TRP A 61 -2.42 11.14 -8.99
C TRP A 61 -2.30 10.88 -10.48
N ASN A 62 -1.29 11.48 -11.13
CA ASN A 62 -0.98 11.21 -12.53
C ASN A 62 0.07 10.09 -12.62
N SER A 63 -0.38 8.84 -12.43
CA SER A 63 0.48 7.67 -12.56
C SER A 63 0.52 7.20 -14.02
N LYS A 64 1.65 6.62 -14.43
CA LYS A 64 1.83 6.01 -15.76
C LYS A 64 0.80 4.91 -16.05
N ARG A 65 0.26 4.28 -15.01
CA ARG A 65 -0.73 3.18 -15.11
C ARG A 65 -2.17 3.70 -15.17
N GLY A 66 -2.37 5.02 -15.10
CA GLY A 66 -3.66 5.68 -15.14
C GLY A 66 -3.94 6.54 -13.90
N PRO A 67 -5.13 7.16 -13.81
CA PRO A 67 -5.51 7.95 -12.65
C PRO A 67 -5.62 7.08 -11.41
N GLU A 68 -4.76 7.33 -10.43
CA GLU A 68 -4.83 6.69 -9.11
C GLU A 68 -5.48 7.64 -8.11
N PHE A 69 -6.19 7.09 -7.13
CA PHE A 69 -6.87 7.86 -6.10
C PHE A 69 -6.50 7.34 -4.72
N THR A 70 -5.95 8.21 -3.88
CA THR A 70 -5.63 7.83 -2.49
C THR A 70 -6.15 8.86 -1.50
N TRP A 71 -6.49 8.38 -0.31
CA TRP A 71 -6.86 9.23 0.82
C TRP A 71 -5.61 9.57 1.63
N LYS A 72 -5.37 10.86 1.86
CA LYS A 72 -4.27 11.37 2.68
C LYS A 72 -4.83 12.24 3.80
N ARG A 73 -4.12 12.35 4.92
CA ARG A 73 -4.48 13.33 5.94
C ARG A 73 -4.25 14.74 5.41
N GLU A 74 -5.21 15.62 5.66
CA GLU A 74 -5.18 16.98 5.13
C GLU A 74 -3.97 17.77 5.63
N ASP A 75 -3.64 17.66 6.92
CA ASP A 75 -2.53 18.35 7.57
C ASP A 75 -1.20 18.10 6.87
N GLN A 76 -0.82 16.84 6.71
CA GLN A 76 0.41 16.44 6.03
C GLN A 76 0.38 16.78 4.53
N PHE A 77 -0.77 16.61 3.88
CA PHE A 77 -0.87 16.86 2.46
C PHE A 77 -0.76 18.36 2.14
N ARG A 78 -1.32 19.20 3.01
CA ARG A 78 -1.26 20.66 2.90
C ARG A 78 0.12 21.22 3.15
N GLU A 79 0.89 20.62 4.05
CA GLU A 79 2.29 21.00 4.27
C GLU A 79 3.14 20.71 3.01
N LYS A 80 2.94 19.56 2.38
CA LYS A 80 3.72 19.14 1.20
C LYS A 80 3.27 19.80 -0.11
N TYR A 81 1.97 20.05 -0.28
CA TYR A 81 1.39 20.59 -1.52
C TYR A 81 0.36 21.71 -1.23
N PRO A 82 0.78 22.83 -0.61
CA PRO A 82 -0.16 23.90 -0.23
C PRO A 82 -0.89 24.52 -1.43
N HIS A 83 -0.25 24.55 -2.60
CA HIS A 83 -0.79 25.15 -3.82
C HIS A 83 -2.06 24.44 -4.34
N LEU A 84 -2.24 23.14 -4.05
CA LEU A 84 -3.43 22.39 -4.47
C LEU A 84 -4.69 22.81 -3.71
N PHE A 85 -4.54 23.36 -2.50
CA PHE A 85 -5.64 23.87 -1.69
C PHE A 85 -6.05 25.29 -2.07
N ALA A 86 -5.14 26.08 -2.65
CA ALA A 86 -5.47 27.43 -3.14
C ALA A 86 -6.34 27.39 -4.41
N ARG A 87 -6.12 26.37 -5.28
CA ARG A 87 -6.83 26.25 -6.56
C ARG A 87 -8.30 25.85 -6.38
N THR A 88 -8.62 24.98 -5.42
CA THR A 88 -9.99 24.50 -5.16
C THR A 88 -10.92 25.61 -4.66
N ALA A 89 -10.40 26.59 -3.91
CA ALA A 89 -11.19 27.74 -3.45
C ALA A 89 -11.64 28.65 -4.61
N SER A 90 -10.90 28.68 -5.72
CA SER A 90 -11.25 29.49 -6.89
C SER A 90 -12.26 28.79 -7.82
N THR A 91 -12.25 27.46 -7.88
CA THR A 91 -13.13 26.68 -8.77
C THR A 91 -14.54 26.46 -8.20
N SER A 92 -14.79 26.74 -6.91
CA SER A 92 -16.15 26.62 -6.32
C SER A 92 -17.12 27.74 -6.75
N SER A 93 -16.69 28.68 -7.60
CA SER A 93 -17.52 29.79 -8.09
C SER A 93 -17.80 29.71 -9.60
N VAL A 94 -18.27 28.56 -10.10
CA VAL A 94 -19.05 28.54 -11.35
C VAL A 94 -20.16 27.49 -11.19
N ALA A 95 -21.27 27.92 -10.59
CA ALA A 95 -22.58 27.35 -10.85
C ALA A 95 -23.48 28.53 -11.23
N SER A 96 -23.84 28.60 -12.51
CA SER A 96 -24.95 29.40 -13.05
C SER A 96 -25.96 28.44 -13.64
#